data_AF-A0A4R1XIH8-F1
#
_entry.id   AF-A0A4R1XIH8-F1
#
_cell.length_a   1.000
_cell.length_b   1.000
_cell.length_c   1.000
_cell.angle_alpha   90.00
_cell.angle_beta   90.00
_cell.angle_gamma   90.00
#
_symmetry.space_group_name_H-M   'P 1'
#
loop_
_entity.id
_entity.type
_entity.pdbx_description
1 polymer ?
#
loop_
_entity_poly.entity_id
_entity_poly.type
_entity_poly.pdbx_seq_one_letter_code
_entity_poly.pdbx_strand_id
1 'polypeptide(L)'
;MRSKKLKLGAVIALTAMLNGCATLSTMGNIDHDPSYKVKNLYKDQLIAYGMPKQPVTDYENALVILGTKNNYLIEPAGSVVNQHILLDLVTQLDLKYLSIASVENVLSKNFQITLQNPESVLSDLMLIQYEKPLQQISAKEKQLLGSLKFDCKETISNQMQFYACSQQLNYNIYPIKKTENHQALQHAFRQPIQFEVNQKVKSSQLKNVPYYMLLPLTVVVDIVTLPIQLIGFSQAMSQGH
;
A
#
# COMPACT_ATOMS: atom_id res chain seq x y z
N MET A 1 -14.79 -56.87 55.71
CA MET A 1 -13.70 -56.47 56.62
C MET A 1 -12.44 -56.18 55.80
N ARG A 2 -11.84 -55.00 55.98
CA ARG A 2 -10.45 -54.56 55.64
C ARG A 2 -9.95 -54.80 54.20
N SER A 3 -9.97 -53.81 53.32
CA SER A 3 -9.05 -52.65 53.19
C SER A 3 -7.58 -52.99 52.93
N LYS A 4 -7.04 -52.51 51.80
CA LYS A 4 -5.76 -51.81 51.73
C LYS A 4 -5.66 -51.02 50.41
N LYS A 5 -5.20 -49.78 50.56
CA LYS A 5 -5.07 -48.72 49.56
C LYS A 5 -3.88 -49.00 48.64
N LEU A 6 -3.93 -48.51 47.40
CA LEU A 6 -2.76 -47.95 46.75
C LEU A 6 -3.17 -46.79 45.82
N LYS A 7 -2.69 -45.58 46.15
CA LYS A 7 -2.71 -44.40 45.28
C LYS A 7 -1.38 -44.36 44.53
N LEU A 8 -1.40 -44.19 43.22
CA LEU A 8 -0.42 -43.51 42.36
C LEU A 8 -0.95 -43.71 40.93
N GLY A 9 -1.38 -42.70 40.18
CA GLY A 9 -0.55 -41.59 39.74
C GLY A 9 -0.04 -41.90 38.32
N ALA A 10 -0.82 -41.57 37.29
CA ALA A 10 -0.36 -41.52 35.91
C ALA A 10 -1.19 -40.49 35.14
N VAL A 11 -0.60 -39.29 35.02
CA VAL A 11 -0.95 -38.22 34.09
C VAL A 11 -0.93 -38.82 32.68
N ILE A 12 -2.08 -38.89 32.00
CA ILE A 12 -2.12 -39.27 30.59
C ILE A 12 -3.03 -38.30 29.82
N ALA A 13 -2.36 -37.62 28.89
CA ALA A 13 -2.86 -37.06 27.63
C ALA A 13 -3.86 -35.88 27.70
N LEU A 14 -3.31 -34.67 27.86
CA LEU A 14 -3.95 -33.43 27.40
C LEU A 14 -2.98 -32.61 26.53
N THR A 15 -2.45 -33.19 25.46
CA THR A 15 -1.68 -32.46 24.44
C THR A 15 -1.88 -33.11 23.07
N ALA A 16 -3.08 -32.97 22.51
CA ALA A 16 -3.32 -33.25 21.08
C ALA A 16 -4.27 -32.21 20.47
N MET A 17 -4.15 -30.96 20.88
CA MET A 17 -4.69 -29.81 20.16
C MET A 17 -3.55 -28.92 19.68
N LEU A 18 -2.62 -29.51 18.91
CA LEU A 18 -1.87 -28.70 17.95
C LEU A 18 -2.86 -28.34 16.84
N ASN A 19 -3.38 -27.13 16.94
CA ASN A 19 -4.07 -26.44 15.86
C ASN A 19 -3.11 -26.35 14.67
N GLY A 20 -3.12 -27.37 13.82
CA GLY A 20 -2.59 -27.28 12.48
C GLY A 20 -3.53 -26.38 11.68
N CYS A 21 -3.36 -25.06 11.77
CA CYS A 21 -3.88 -24.16 10.75
C CYS A 21 -3.09 -24.44 9.47
N ALA A 22 -3.56 -25.42 8.70
CA ALA A 22 -3.20 -25.55 7.30
C ALA A 22 -3.57 -24.22 6.64
N THR A 23 -2.54 -23.42 6.35
CA THR A 23 -2.69 -22.14 5.65
C THR A 23 -3.09 -22.48 4.22
N LEU A 24 -4.39 -22.43 3.94
CA LEU A 24 -4.90 -22.46 2.58
C LEU A 24 -4.52 -21.13 1.94
N SER A 25 -3.39 -21.10 1.24
CA SER A 25 -3.01 -19.95 0.41
C SER A 25 -4.04 -19.82 -0.71
N THR A 26 -4.93 -18.84 -0.56
CA THR A 26 -5.87 -18.38 -1.56
C THR A 26 -5.11 -17.90 -2.79
N MET A 27 -5.14 -18.72 -3.84
CA MET A 27 -4.70 -18.34 -5.18
C MET A 27 -5.75 -17.38 -5.75
N GLY A 28 -5.39 -16.10 -5.87
CA GLY A 28 -6.13 -15.13 -6.67
C GLY A 28 -6.13 -15.57 -8.13
N ASN A 29 -7.25 -15.32 -8.81
CA ASN A 29 -7.52 -15.71 -10.20
C ASN A 29 -6.46 -15.14 -11.15
N ILE A 30 -5.47 -15.96 -11.54
CA ILE A 30 -4.53 -15.66 -12.62
C ILE A 30 -4.51 -16.90 -13.51
N ASP A 31 -4.68 -16.69 -14.82
CA ASP A 31 -4.65 -17.67 -15.92
C ASP A 31 -4.12 -19.05 -15.53
N HIS A 32 -5.03 -20.04 -15.51
CA HIS A 32 -4.72 -21.44 -15.24
C HIS A 32 -3.93 -22.07 -16.40
N ASP A 33 -2.68 -21.64 -16.59
CA ASP A 33 -1.68 -22.47 -17.27
C ASP A 33 -1.09 -23.47 -16.26
N PRO A 34 -1.45 -24.76 -16.32
CA PRO A 34 -0.96 -25.77 -15.39
C PRO A 34 0.57 -25.93 -15.40
N SER A 35 1.23 -25.41 -16.45
CA SER A 35 2.69 -25.41 -16.60
C SER A 35 3.38 -24.45 -15.63
N TYR A 36 2.65 -23.51 -15.02
CA TYR A 36 3.19 -22.53 -14.08
C TYR A 36 2.47 -22.57 -12.72
N LYS A 37 3.23 -22.26 -11.67
CA LYS A 37 2.75 -22.05 -10.31
C LYS A 37 3.16 -20.67 -9.83
N VAL A 38 2.38 -20.12 -8.91
CA VAL A 38 2.69 -18.88 -8.21
C VAL A 38 3.34 -19.23 -6.87
N LYS A 39 4.56 -18.75 -6.65
CA LYS A 39 5.27 -18.88 -5.37
C LYS A 39 5.31 -17.51 -4.69
N ASN A 40 4.89 -17.43 -3.44
CA ASN A 40 5.05 -16.20 -2.67
C ASN A 40 6.51 -16.03 -2.25
N LEU A 41 7.12 -14.89 -2.59
CA LEU A 41 8.50 -14.54 -2.25
C LEU A 41 8.56 -13.67 -1.00
N TYR A 42 7.59 -12.79 -0.83
CA TYR A 42 7.59 -11.79 0.24
C TYR A 42 6.17 -11.36 0.59
N LYS A 43 5.97 -11.01 1.87
CA LYS A 43 4.74 -10.41 2.39
C LYS A 43 5.07 -9.34 3.41
N ASP A 44 4.38 -8.21 3.35
CA ASP A 44 4.42 -7.15 4.35
C ASP A 44 3.03 -6.51 4.49
N GLN A 45 2.87 -5.67 5.51
CA GLN A 45 1.71 -4.81 5.70
C GLN A 45 2.18 -3.36 5.62
N LEU A 46 1.60 -2.61 4.69
CA LEU A 46 1.83 -1.18 4.55
C LEU A 46 0.89 -0.44 5.50
N ILE A 47 1.44 0.42 6.35
CA ILE A 47 0.73 1.03 7.47
C ILE A 47 0.55 2.54 7.33
N ALA A 48 1.47 3.21 6.64
CA ALA A 48 1.41 4.65 6.43
C ALA A 48 2.27 5.06 5.24
N TYR A 49 2.18 6.34 4.88
CA TYR A 49 3.05 6.97 3.89
C TYR A 49 3.50 8.35 4.33
N GLY A 50 4.53 8.87 3.69
CA GLY A 50 5.06 10.20 3.95
C GLY A 50 6.10 10.62 2.93
N MET A 51 6.63 11.83 3.10
CA MET A 51 7.69 12.35 2.25
C MET A 51 9.04 12.25 2.96
N PRO A 52 10.14 12.03 2.21
CA PRO A 52 11.46 12.06 2.80
C PRO A 52 11.80 13.49 3.27
N LYS A 53 12.46 13.60 4.44
CA LYS A 53 12.90 14.88 5.04
C LYS A 53 13.91 15.61 4.17
N GLN A 54 14.75 14.84 3.51
CA GLN A 54 15.75 15.29 2.56
C GLN A 54 15.59 14.43 1.30
N PRO A 55 15.81 15.00 0.10
CA PRO A 55 15.80 14.21 -1.13
C PRO A 55 16.72 12.99 -0.98
N VAL A 56 16.23 11.83 -1.39
CA VAL A 56 17.02 10.61 -1.44
C VAL A 56 17.76 10.61 -2.76
N THR A 57 19.10 10.51 -2.74
CA THR A 57 19.91 10.45 -3.96
C THR A 57 19.42 9.32 -4.87
N ASP A 58 19.26 9.64 -6.16
CA ASP A 58 18.71 8.76 -7.21
C ASP A 58 17.20 8.47 -7.09
N TYR A 59 16.54 9.01 -6.06
CA TYR A 59 15.12 8.81 -5.75
C TYR A 59 14.46 10.11 -5.24
N GLU A 60 14.82 11.26 -5.82
CA GLU A 60 14.48 12.58 -5.29
C GLU A 60 12.96 12.84 -5.26
N ASN A 61 12.21 12.16 -6.13
CA ASN A 61 10.76 12.29 -6.27
C ASN A 61 9.98 11.15 -5.61
N ALA A 62 10.65 10.31 -4.82
CA ALA A 62 10.01 9.15 -4.23
C ALA A 62 9.13 9.52 -3.01
N LEU A 63 7.96 8.89 -2.96
CA LEU A 63 7.16 8.80 -1.74
C LEU A 63 7.69 7.67 -0.87
N VAL A 64 7.69 7.86 0.45
CA VAL A 64 8.06 6.81 1.39
C VAL A 64 6.81 6.09 1.88
N ILE A 65 6.76 4.78 1.74
CA ILE A 65 5.75 3.92 2.35
C ILE A 65 6.36 3.19 3.55
N LEU A 66 5.64 3.22 4.66
CA LEU A 66 6.01 2.53 5.88
C LEU A 66 5.36 1.16 5.91
N GLY A 67 6.18 0.11 6.03
CA GLY A 67 5.73 -1.26 6.22
C GLY A 67 6.06 -1.80 7.61
N THR A 68 5.46 -2.94 7.95
CA THR A 68 5.76 -3.61 9.22
C THR A 68 7.15 -4.26 9.22
N LYS A 69 7.64 -4.72 8.06
CA LYS A 69 8.95 -5.37 7.90
C LYS A 69 10.00 -4.44 7.28
N ASN A 70 9.69 -3.80 6.15
CA ASN A 70 10.57 -2.85 5.47
C ASN A 70 9.85 -1.53 5.23
N ASN A 71 10.61 -0.48 4.97
CA ASN A 71 10.06 0.73 4.36
C ASN A 71 10.26 0.63 2.83
N TYR A 72 9.61 1.48 2.07
CA TYR A 72 9.68 1.46 0.61
C TYR A 72 9.77 2.85 0.05
N LEU A 73 10.57 3.02 -1.00
CA LEU A 73 10.50 4.16 -1.90
C LEU A 73 9.58 3.81 -3.06
N ILE A 74 8.65 4.70 -3.37
CA ILE A 74 7.79 4.58 -4.55
C ILE A 74 8.01 5.80 -5.44
N GLU A 75 8.36 5.55 -6.70
CA GLU A 75 8.53 6.60 -7.70
C GLU A 75 7.67 6.31 -8.95
N PRO A 76 7.26 7.36 -9.69
CA PRO A 76 6.66 7.19 -11.01
C PRO A 76 7.61 6.50 -11.98
N ALA A 77 7.10 5.54 -12.75
CA ALA A 77 7.85 4.79 -13.74
C ALA A 77 7.36 5.08 -15.17
N GLY A 78 8.28 4.96 -16.14
CA GLY A 78 8.00 5.20 -17.56
C GLY A 78 7.95 6.68 -17.94
N SER A 79 7.42 6.98 -19.12
CA SER A 79 7.31 8.34 -19.66
C SER A 79 6.16 9.12 -18.99
N VAL A 80 6.29 9.39 -17.71
CA VAL A 80 5.33 10.21 -16.95
C VAL A 80 5.63 11.68 -17.22
N VAL A 81 4.60 12.44 -17.61
CA VAL A 81 4.72 13.89 -17.90
C VAL A 81 5.11 14.69 -16.66
N ASN A 82 4.72 14.20 -15.47
CA ASN A 82 5.06 14.79 -14.18
C ASN A 82 5.74 13.75 -13.27
N GLN A 83 7.07 13.83 -13.15
CA GLN A 83 7.86 12.94 -12.28
C GLN A 83 7.60 13.19 -10.78
N HIS A 84 6.97 14.31 -10.42
CA HIS A 84 6.66 14.67 -9.03
C HIS A 84 5.21 14.33 -8.65
N ILE A 85 4.46 13.65 -9.54
CA ILE A 85 3.03 13.41 -9.37
C ILE A 85 2.68 12.82 -8.00
N LEU A 86 3.45 11.85 -7.48
CA LEU A 86 3.17 11.25 -6.18
C LEU A 86 3.30 12.25 -5.02
N LEU A 87 4.30 13.13 -5.08
CA LEU A 87 4.49 14.20 -4.10
C LEU A 87 3.40 15.26 -4.24
N ASP A 88 3.04 15.64 -5.47
CA ASP A 88 1.97 16.60 -5.75
C ASP A 88 0.61 16.11 -5.23
N LEU A 89 0.32 14.82 -5.39
CA LEU A 89 -0.91 14.22 -4.88
C LEU A 89 -1.02 14.35 -3.37
N VAL A 90 0.07 14.10 -2.62
CA VAL A 90 0.03 14.13 -1.16
C VAL A 90 0.19 15.53 -0.56
N THR A 91 0.69 16.50 -1.33
CA THR A 91 0.91 17.89 -0.88
C THR A 91 -0.20 18.85 -1.31
N GLN A 92 -0.82 18.63 -2.47
CA GLN A 92 -1.72 19.60 -3.09
C GLN A 92 -3.20 19.18 -3.06
N LEU A 93 -3.50 17.89 -2.89
CA LEU A 93 -4.88 17.39 -2.83
C LEU A 93 -5.34 17.17 -1.40
N ASP A 94 -6.66 17.31 -1.20
CA ASP A 94 -7.31 16.86 0.04
C ASP A 94 -7.37 15.33 0.07
N LEU A 95 -6.46 14.75 0.86
CA LEU A 95 -6.30 13.32 1.06
C LEU A 95 -7.55 12.61 1.59
N LYS A 96 -8.53 13.34 2.15
CA LYS A 96 -9.82 12.76 2.55
C LYS A 96 -10.59 12.18 1.36
N TYR A 97 -10.44 12.80 0.19
CA TYR A 97 -11.15 12.46 -1.05
C TYR A 97 -10.28 11.63 -2.02
N LEU A 98 -9.01 11.39 -1.69
CA LEU A 98 -8.08 10.58 -2.47
C LEU A 98 -8.15 9.10 -2.08
N SER A 99 -8.22 8.21 -3.07
CA SER A 99 -8.02 6.77 -2.90
C SER A 99 -6.97 6.25 -3.87
N ILE A 100 -6.25 5.22 -3.44
CA ILE A 100 -5.23 4.53 -4.23
C ILE A 100 -5.54 3.04 -4.16
N ALA A 101 -5.56 2.38 -5.31
CA ALA A 101 -5.76 0.95 -5.44
C ALA A 101 -4.85 0.38 -6.54
N SER A 102 -4.59 -0.93 -6.50
CA SER A 102 -4.04 -1.64 -7.67
C SER A 102 -5.14 -1.78 -8.72
N VAL A 103 -4.79 -1.60 -10.00
CA VAL A 103 -5.76 -1.71 -11.12
C VAL A 103 -6.39 -3.10 -11.17
N GLU A 104 -5.63 -4.15 -10.87
CA GLU A 104 -6.11 -5.54 -10.90
C GLU A 104 -6.99 -5.89 -9.70
N ASN A 105 -6.99 -5.07 -8.64
CA ASN A 105 -7.48 -5.44 -7.32
C ASN A 105 -8.22 -4.29 -6.61
N VAL A 106 -9.07 -3.56 -7.35
CA VAL A 106 -9.81 -2.39 -6.86
C VAL A 106 -10.61 -2.66 -5.57
N LEU A 107 -11.12 -3.89 -5.39
CA LEU A 107 -11.95 -4.28 -4.24
C LEU A 107 -11.16 -4.90 -3.09
N SER A 108 -10.02 -5.55 -3.36
CA SER A 108 -9.40 -6.47 -2.40
C SER A 108 -8.41 -5.81 -1.44
N LYS A 109 -8.09 -4.52 -1.64
CA LYS A 109 -7.09 -3.75 -0.84
C LYS A 109 -5.76 -4.50 -0.67
N ASN A 110 -5.43 -5.35 -1.64
CA ASN A 110 -4.20 -6.12 -1.68
C ASN A 110 -3.37 -5.62 -2.86
N PHE A 111 -2.14 -5.24 -2.58
CA PHE A 111 -1.14 -4.96 -3.60
C PHE A 111 -0.35 -6.24 -3.84
N GLN A 112 -0.54 -6.84 -5.01
CA GLN A 112 0.14 -8.07 -5.38
C GLN A 112 0.93 -7.84 -6.65
N ILE A 113 2.25 -8.03 -6.57
CA ILE A 113 3.13 -7.94 -7.73
C ILE A 113 3.59 -9.36 -8.07
N THR A 114 3.35 -9.80 -9.30
CA THR A 114 3.82 -11.10 -9.78
C THR A 114 4.99 -10.91 -10.74
N LEU A 115 6.18 -11.28 -10.30
CA LEU A 115 7.41 -11.20 -11.07
C LEU A 115 7.57 -12.43 -11.98
N GLN A 116 8.11 -12.18 -13.17
CA GLN A 116 8.65 -13.24 -14.03
C GLN A 116 10.12 -13.55 -13.68
N ASN A 117 10.90 -12.50 -13.36
CA ASN A 117 12.27 -12.59 -12.90
C ASN A 117 12.38 -11.94 -11.50
N PRO A 118 12.89 -12.65 -10.47
CA PRO A 118 13.02 -12.12 -9.11
C PRO A 118 14.03 -10.98 -8.97
N GLU A 119 14.93 -10.79 -9.94
CA GLU A 119 15.89 -9.68 -9.96
C GLU A 119 15.31 -8.40 -10.57
N SER A 120 14.10 -8.46 -11.13
CA SER A 120 13.44 -7.29 -11.70
C SER A 120 13.05 -6.29 -10.61
N VAL A 121 13.11 -5.00 -10.96
CA VAL A 121 12.49 -3.94 -10.17
C VAL A 121 11.02 -4.28 -9.96
N LEU A 122 10.52 -4.04 -8.75
CA LEU A 122 9.12 -4.20 -8.45
C LEU A 122 8.37 -3.06 -9.14
N SER A 123 7.54 -3.38 -10.12
CA SER A 123 6.78 -2.39 -10.87
C SER A 123 5.33 -2.84 -10.99
N ASP A 124 4.41 -1.88 -10.95
CA ASP A 124 2.97 -2.12 -11.07
C ASP A 124 2.24 -0.85 -11.56
N LEU A 125 0.94 -0.98 -11.81
CA LEU A 125 0.04 0.08 -12.23
C LEU A 125 -0.95 0.41 -11.10
N MET A 126 -0.87 1.63 -10.57
CA MET A 126 -1.81 2.11 -9.56
C MET A 126 -2.95 2.90 -10.19
N LEU A 127 -4.16 2.67 -9.70
CA LEU A 127 -5.33 3.50 -9.95
C LEU A 127 -5.44 4.51 -8.81
N ILE A 128 -5.39 5.78 -9.18
CA ILE A 128 -5.55 6.92 -8.28
C ILE A 128 -6.93 7.50 -8.57
N GLN A 129 -7.76 7.63 -7.54
CA GLN A 129 -9.08 8.22 -7.67
C GLN A 129 -9.24 9.38 -6.71
N TYR A 130 -9.90 10.43 -7.18
CA TYR A 130 -10.27 11.57 -6.37
C TYR A 130 -11.76 11.82 -6.56
N GLU A 131 -12.54 11.66 -5.50
CA GLU A 131 -14.00 11.81 -5.56
C GLU A 131 -14.47 12.75 -4.46
N LYS A 132 -15.02 13.90 -4.87
CA LYS A 132 -15.49 14.95 -3.96
C LYS A 132 -16.93 15.36 -4.32
N PRO A 133 -17.80 15.66 -3.35
CA PRO A 133 -19.14 16.18 -3.65
C PRO A 133 -19.06 17.41 -4.56
N LEU A 134 -19.92 17.46 -5.59
CA LEU A 134 -19.85 18.49 -6.63
C LEU A 134 -19.98 19.91 -6.06
N GLN A 135 -20.74 20.08 -4.98
CA GLN A 135 -20.94 21.35 -4.28
C GLN A 135 -19.72 21.79 -3.44
N GLN A 136 -18.78 20.88 -3.17
CA GLN A 136 -17.61 21.13 -2.31
C GLN A 136 -16.31 21.29 -3.10
N ILE A 137 -16.31 21.04 -4.41
CA ILE A 137 -15.11 21.16 -5.24
C ILE A 137 -14.99 22.56 -5.82
N SER A 138 -13.83 23.18 -5.63
CA SER A 138 -13.53 24.52 -6.14
C SER A 138 -13.04 24.50 -7.59
N ALA A 139 -13.15 25.64 -8.29
CA ALA A 139 -12.58 25.80 -9.63
C ALA A 139 -11.05 25.59 -9.63
N LYS A 140 -10.36 26.01 -8.57
CA LYS A 140 -8.92 25.80 -8.39
C LYS A 140 -8.57 24.32 -8.30
N GLU A 141 -9.35 23.53 -7.55
CA GLU A 141 -9.16 22.08 -7.47
C GLU A 141 -9.41 21.39 -8.82
N LYS A 142 -10.44 21.79 -9.56
CA LYS A 142 -10.69 21.26 -10.92
C LYS A 142 -9.51 21.55 -11.86
N GLN A 143 -8.97 22.76 -11.82
CA GLN A 143 -7.79 23.13 -12.62
C GLN A 143 -6.55 22.31 -12.21
N LEU A 144 -6.33 22.13 -10.90
CA LEU A 144 -5.24 21.32 -10.39
C LEU A 144 -5.34 19.87 -10.89
N LEU A 145 -6.51 19.22 -10.74
CA LEU A 145 -6.74 17.86 -11.21
C LEU A 145 -6.49 17.72 -12.73
N GLY A 146 -6.94 18.71 -13.52
CA GLY A 146 -6.66 18.76 -14.96
C GLY A 146 -5.17 18.92 -15.28
N SER A 147 -4.44 19.74 -14.51
CA SER A 147 -2.99 19.91 -14.67
C SER A 147 -2.21 18.64 -14.32
N LEU A 148 -2.71 17.86 -13.37
CA LEU A 148 -2.15 16.57 -12.95
C LEU A 148 -2.49 15.43 -13.93
N LYS A 149 -3.33 15.68 -14.94
CA LYS A 149 -3.79 14.73 -15.98
C LYS A 149 -4.82 13.70 -15.51
N PHE A 150 -5.63 14.06 -14.52
CA PHE A 150 -6.81 13.26 -14.18
C PHE A 150 -7.87 13.35 -15.28
N ASP A 151 -8.50 12.22 -15.57
CA ASP A 151 -9.75 12.17 -16.33
C ASP A 151 -10.93 12.31 -15.36
N CYS A 152 -11.76 13.32 -15.55
CA CYS A 152 -12.75 13.77 -14.60
C CYS A 152 -14.14 13.84 -15.21
N LYS A 153 -15.15 13.41 -14.45
CA LYS A 153 -16.56 13.47 -14.85
C LYS A 153 -17.45 13.73 -13.65
N GLU A 154 -18.63 14.30 -13.91
CA GLU A 154 -19.69 14.40 -12.91
C GLU A 154 -20.45 13.08 -12.85
N THR A 155 -20.65 12.55 -11.65
CA THR A 155 -21.35 11.28 -11.41
C THR A 155 -22.45 11.49 -10.38
N ILE A 156 -23.44 10.58 -10.37
CA ILE A 156 -24.52 10.57 -9.39
C ILE A 156 -24.45 9.24 -8.64
N SER A 157 -24.37 9.31 -7.31
CA SER A 157 -24.40 8.15 -6.42
C SER A 157 -25.27 8.47 -5.20
N ASN A 158 -26.23 7.60 -4.88
CA ASN A 158 -27.15 7.78 -3.75
C ASN A 158 -27.80 9.18 -3.70
N GLN A 159 -28.32 9.65 -4.84
CA GLN A 159 -28.95 10.98 -5.00
C GLN A 159 -28.02 12.18 -4.75
N MET A 160 -26.71 11.95 -4.58
CA MET A 160 -25.70 13.00 -4.46
C MET A 160 -24.86 13.07 -5.73
N GLN A 161 -24.50 14.29 -6.13
CA GLN A 161 -23.61 14.55 -7.26
C GLN A 161 -22.16 14.65 -6.79
N PHE A 162 -21.26 14.00 -7.53
CA PHE A 162 -19.84 13.99 -7.26
C PHE A 162 -19.06 14.44 -8.49
N TYR A 163 -17.92 15.07 -8.24
CA TYR A 163 -16.87 15.24 -9.23
C TYR A 163 -15.86 14.12 -9.02
N ALA A 164 -15.89 13.13 -9.91
CA ALA A 164 -15.10 11.92 -9.83
C ALA A 164 -13.99 11.93 -10.87
N CYS A 165 -12.76 11.81 -10.42
CA CYS A 165 -11.56 11.85 -11.23
C CYS A 165 -10.75 10.58 -11.05
N SER A 166 -10.13 10.09 -12.13
CA SER A 166 -9.22 8.96 -12.07
C SER A 166 -7.98 9.16 -12.92
N GLN A 167 -6.88 8.57 -12.48
CA GLN A 167 -5.62 8.51 -13.21
C GLN A 167 -4.94 7.18 -12.93
N GLN A 168 -4.35 6.59 -13.97
CA GLN A 168 -3.47 5.44 -13.82
C GLN A 168 -2.02 5.89 -13.88
N LEU A 169 -1.19 5.31 -13.02
CA LEU A 169 0.22 5.66 -12.92
C LEU A 169 1.05 4.39 -12.79
N ASN A 170 2.05 4.23 -13.67
CA ASN A 170 3.06 3.20 -13.47
C ASN A 170 4.00 3.65 -12.37
N TYR A 171 4.41 2.74 -11.50
CA TYR A 171 5.30 3.05 -10.40
C TYR A 171 6.28 1.90 -10.15
N ASN A 172 7.47 2.28 -9.67
CA ASN A 172 8.47 1.34 -9.15
C ASN A 172 8.46 1.37 -7.63
N ILE A 173 8.74 0.22 -7.01
CA ILE A 173 8.87 0.05 -5.57
C ILE A 173 10.27 -0.45 -5.24
N TYR A 174 10.94 0.25 -4.34
CA TYR A 174 12.25 -0.15 -3.84
C TYR A 174 12.17 -0.37 -2.33
N PRO A 175 12.34 -1.62 -1.85
CA PRO A 175 12.46 -1.88 -0.43
C PRO A 175 13.70 -1.16 0.12
N ILE A 176 13.56 -0.52 1.27
CA ILE A 176 14.63 0.13 2.00
C ILE A 176 14.61 -0.35 3.45
N LYS A 177 15.72 -0.14 4.17
CA LYS A 177 15.79 -0.54 5.57
C LYS A 177 14.72 0.17 6.39
N LYS A 178 14.08 -0.57 7.29
CA LYS A 178 13.14 0.00 8.24
C LYS A 178 13.86 0.99 9.15
N THR A 179 13.27 2.16 9.33
CA THR A 179 13.74 3.19 10.25
C THR A 179 12.82 3.23 11.47
N GLU A 180 13.40 3.33 12.67
CA GLU A 180 12.64 3.36 13.94
C GLU A 180 12.00 4.73 14.22
N ASN A 181 12.30 5.74 13.40
CA ASN A 181 11.91 7.12 13.63
C ASN A 181 10.45 7.36 13.24
N HIS A 182 9.53 6.84 14.05
CA HIS A 182 8.08 6.97 13.91
C HIS A 182 7.55 8.27 14.53
N GLN A 183 8.15 9.42 14.23
CA GLN A 183 7.54 10.70 14.60
C GLN A 183 6.19 10.83 13.87
N ALA A 184 5.13 10.41 14.58
CA ALA A 184 3.72 10.32 14.21
C ALA A 184 3.46 9.78 12.79
N LEU A 185 2.88 8.59 12.67
CA LEU A 185 2.33 8.04 11.42
C LEU A 185 1.16 8.92 10.90
N GLN A 186 1.44 10.14 10.46
CA GLN A 186 0.42 11.18 10.26
C GLN A 186 -0.55 10.84 9.14
N HIS A 187 -0.08 10.14 8.11
CA HIS A 187 -0.90 9.58 7.04
C HIS A 187 -0.91 8.06 7.11
N ALA A 188 -1.37 7.54 8.25
CA ALA A 188 -1.74 6.13 8.33
C ALA A 188 -2.79 5.82 7.26
N PHE A 189 -2.63 4.69 6.59
CA PHE A 189 -3.73 4.18 5.78
C PHE A 189 -4.93 3.95 6.69
N ARG A 190 -6.15 4.21 6.19
CA ARG A 190 -7.39 3.97 6.97
C ARG A 190 -7.44 2.56 7.56
N GLN A 191 -6.84 1.60 6.84
CA GLN A 191 -6.56 0.24 7.29
C GLN A 191 -5.21 -0.19 6.67
N PRO A 192 -4.43 -1.05 7.35
CA PRO A 192 -3.23 -1.63 6.77
C PRO A 192 -3.52 -2.33 5.44
N ILE A 193 -2.62 -2.13 4.47
CA ILE A 193 -2.71 -2.70 3.12
C ILE A 193 -1.80 -3.93 3.06
N GLN A 194 -2.30 -5.07 2.57
CA GLN A 194 -1.45 -6.24 2.37
C GLN A 194 -0.60 -6.03 1.11
N PHE A 195 0.70 -6.22 1.24
CA PHE A 195 1.65 -6.18 0.14
C PHE A 195 2.29 -7.55 -0.04
N GLU A 196 2.10 -8.15 -1.21
CA GLU A 196 2.64 -9.46 -1.54
C GLU A 196 3.44 -9.40 -2.84
N VAL A 197 4.65 -9.96 -2.81
CA VAL A 197 5.44 -10.18 -4.02
C VAL A 197 5.48 -11.68 -4.29
N ASN A 198 5.08 -12.03 -5.48
CA ASN A 198 4.95 -13.38 -5.98
C ASN A 198 5.87 -13.58 -7.18
N GLN A 199 6.19 -14.83 -7.49
CA GLN A 199 6.92 -15.22 -8.69
C GLN A 199 6.13 -16.28 -9.45
N LYS A 200 5.96 -16.05 -10.76
CA LYS A 200 5.47 -17.09 -11.66
C LYS A 200 6.64 -18.01 -12.03
N VAL A 201 6.54 -19.27 -11.63
CA VAL A 201 7.60 -20.27 -11.84
C VAL A 201 7.06 -21.48 -12.58
N LYS A 202 7.87 -22.12 -13.43
CA LYS A 202 7.47 -23.37 -14.07
C LYS A 202 7.23 -24.43 -12.98
N SER A 203 6.14 -25.17 -13.11
CA SER A 203 5.74 -26.23 -12.16
C SER A 203 6.88 -27.22 -11.90
N SER A 204 7.67 -27.55 -12.92
CA SER A 204 8.83 -28.45 -12.83
C SER A 204 10.00 -27.89 -12.01
N GLN A 205 10.11 -26.57 -11.88
CA GLN A 205 11.22 -25.89 -11.22
C GLN A 205 10.89 -25.46 -9.78
N LEU A 206 9.62 -25.57 -9.35
CA LEU A 206 9.12 -25.04 -8.07
C LEU A 206 9.98 -25.40 -6.85
N LYS A 207 10.52 -26.63 -6.81
CA LYS A 207 11.35 -27.14 -5.69
C LYS A 207 12.76 -26.51 -5.64
N ASN A 208 13.28 -26.02 -6.77
CA ASN A 208 14.66 -25.55 -6.92
C ASN A 208 14.76 -24.04 -7.15
N VAL A 209 13.66 -23.29 -6.98
CA VAL A 209 13.67 -21.83 -7.12
C VAL A 209 14.44 -21.23 -5.94
N PRO A 210 15.59 -20.56 -6.17
CA PRO A 210 16.35 -19.90 -5.12
C PRO A 210 15.48 -18.87 -4.41
N TYR A 211 15.63 -18.76 -3.09
CA TYR A 211 14.93 -17.73 -2.32
C TYR A 211 15.64 -16.40 -2.55
N TYR A 212 15.27 -15.68 -3.60
CA TYR A 212 15.70 -14.31 -3.80
C TYR A 212 14.91 -13.45 -2.81
N MET A 213 15.53 -13.15 -1.66
CA MET A 213 15.03 -12.12 -0.77
C MET A 213 15.13 -10.79 -1.52
N LEU A 214 14.05 -10.03 -1.53
CA LEU A 214 14.06 -8.63 -1.96
C LEU A 214 15.06 -7.91 -1.06
N LEU A 215 16.29 -7.72 -1.56
CA LEU A 215 17.34 -7.09 -0.78
C LEU A 215 17.02 -5.61 -0.71
N PRO A 216 16.80 -5.05 0.49
CA PRO A 216 16.54 -3.64 0.61
C PRO A 216 17.77 -2.86 0.17
N LEU A 217 17.55 -1.72 -0.48
CA LEU A 217 18.60 -0.74 -0.69
C LEU A 217 19.19 -0.38 0.69
N THR A 218 20.49 -0.09 0.71
CA THR A 218 21.20 0.32 1.93
C THR A 218 20.84 1.73 2.42
N VAL A 219 19.81 2.32 1.82
CA VAL A 219 19.28 3.65 2.14
C VAL A 219 18.42 3.59 3.39
N VAL A 220 18.54 4.64 4.21
CA VAL A 220 17.76 4.90 5.42
C VAL A 220 17.18 6.30 5.24
N VAL A 221 15.88 6.45 5.47
CA VAL A 221 15.17 7.71 5.20
C VAL A 221 14.50 8.22 6.47
N ASP A 222 14.79 9.46 6.81
CA ASP A 222 14.01 10.24 7.77
C ASP A 222 12.78 10.82 7.08
N ILE A 223 11.63 10.74 7.72
CA ILE A 223 10.34 11.17 7.14
C ILE A 223 9.90 12.46 7.82
N VAL A 224 9.39 13.42 7.05
CA VAL A 224 8.83 14.66 7.59
C VAL A 224 7.31 14.63 7.66
N THR A 225 6.81 15.38 8.63
CA THR A 225 5.43 15.80 8.72
C THR A 225 5.11 16.73 7.56
N LEU A 226 4.13 16.38 6.73
CA LEU A 226 3.54 17.33 5.79
C LEU A 226 3.01 18.53 6.60
N PRO A 227 3.32 19.78 6.23
CA PRO A 227 2.62 20.91 6.83
C PRO A 227 1.17 20.76 6.41
N ILE A 228 0.31 20.35 7.35
CA ILE A 228 -1.15 20.46 7.19
C ILE A 228 -1.36 21.91 6.78
N GLN A 229 -1.77 22.14 5.54
CA GLN A 229 -2.29 23.44 5.16
C GLN A 229 -3.60 23.60 5.92
N LEU A 230 -3.50 24.02 7.18
CA LEU A 230 -4.54 24.76 7.86
C LEU A 230 -4.70 26.02 7.00
N ILE A 231 -5.53 25.92 5.97
CA ILE A 231 -6.14 27.09 5.37
C ILE A 231 -6.89 27.72 6.53
N GLY A 232 -6.27 28.75 7.12
CA GLY A 232 -6.84 29.52 8.18
C GLY A 232 -8.19 30.02 7.72
N PHE A 233 -9.24 29.49 8.31
CA PHE A 233 -10.45 30.27 8.55
C PHE A 233 -10.08 31.36 9.55
N SER A 234 -9.33 32.36 9.10
CA SER A 234 -9.20 33.63 9.80
C SER A 234 -10.30 34.55 9.29
N GLN A 235 -11.36 34.59 10.09
CA GLN A 235 -12.25 35.73 10.32
C GLN A 235 -13.20 36.12 9.17
N ALA A 236 -14.33 35.40 9.09
CA ALA A 236 -15.61 36.09 8.99
C ALA A 236 -16.26 36.05 10.38
N MET A 237 -16.80 37.21 10.79
CA MET A 237 -17.50 37.51 12.05
C MET A 237 -16.66 38.16 13.17
N SER A 238 -16.53 39.48 13.06
CA SER A 238 -16.83 40.37 14.19
C SER A 238 -17.35 41.71 13.70
N GLN A 239 -18.69 41.84 13.72
CA GLN A 239 -19.48 43.04 14.03
C GLN A 239 -19.46 44.18 12.97
N GLY A 240 -20.59 44.70 12.46
CA GLY A 240 -21.89 44.83 13.10
C GLY A 240 -21.92 46.04 14.03
N HIS A 241 -21.73 47.25 13.46
CA HIS A 241 -22.39 48.51 13.83
C HIS A 241 -22.21 49.53 12.71
#